data_AF-A0A1Y4WHP3-F1
#
_entry.id   AF-A0A1Y4WHP3-F1
#
_cell.length_a   1.000
_cell.length_b   1.000
_cell.length_c   1.000
_cell.angle_alpha   90.00
_cell.angle_beta   90.00
_cell.angle_gamma   90.00
#
_symmetry.space_group_name_H-M   'P 1'
#
loop_
_entity.id
_entity.type
_entity.pdbx_description
1 polymer ?
#
loop_
_entity_poly.entity_id
_entity_poly.type
_entity_poly.pdbx_seq_one_letter_code
_entity_poly.pdbx_strand_id
1 'polypeptide(L)'
;MKQRILTLAALACMLLTLAACGGGQQAAGPDAAEPAQTTAPAAMSKEDYQTEVENLSADIADAMTAMGSLSITDEESARTGVDTLRSMAQPFRDFAAIPNPPEEWAEGHGKIAEGCTLFADSLEGLCDSAIGVLDGEMDQGAYAAAITDYSTSLTDAATLITEGLGMLEM
;
A
#
# COMPACT_ATOMS: atom_id res chain seq x y z
N MET A 1 -40.89 21.39 7.11
CA MET A 1 -41.35 20.93 5.78
C MET A 1 -40.65 19.61 5.50
N LYS A 2 -41.47 18.57 5.23
CA LYS A 2 -41.18 17.31 4.48
C LYS A 2 -39.97 16.46 4.91
N GLN A 3 -40.04 15.15 5.11
CA GLN A 3 -41.10 14.15 5.25
C GLN A 3 -40.32 12.83 5.39
N ARG A 4 -40.66 12.00 6.39
CA ARG A 4 -40.67 10.53 6.30
C ARG A 4 -39.30 9.82 6.17
N ILE A 5 -38.69 9.49 7.29
CA ILE A 5 -37.92 8.24 7.41
C ILE A 5 -38.71 7.35 8.37
N LEU A 6 -39.71 6.70 7.80
CA LEU A 6 -40.52 5.69 8.45
C LEU A 6 -40.61 4.51 7.47
N THR A 7 -40.23 3.35 7.99
CA THR A 7 -40.68 2.01 7.56
C THR A 7 -40.05 1.43 6.30
N LEU A 8 -39.23 0.39 6.49
CA LEU A 8 -39.44 -0.90 5.83
C LEU A 8 -38.80 -2.01 6.66
N ALA A 9 -39.63 -2.62 7.49
CA ALA A 9 -39.39 -3.93 8.06
C ALA A 9 -40.01 -5.01 7.14
N ALA A 10 -39.36 -6.18 7.13
CA ALA A 10 -39.87 -7.51 6.80
C ALA A 10 -40.06 -7.92 5.32
N LEU A 11 -39.30 -8.95 4.89
CA LEU A 11 -39.74 -10.29 4.42
C LEU A 11 -38.50 -11.04 3.85
N ALA A 12 -37.95 -12.06 4.52
CA ALA A 12 -38.33 -13.48 4.47
C ALA A 12 -37.81 -14.27 3.23
N CYS A 13 -36.84 -15.15 3.53
CA CYS A 13 -36.65 -16.55 3.10
C CYS A 13 -36.63 -17.00 1.62
N MET A 14 -35.74 -17.97 1.38
CA MET A 14 -35.47 -18.81 0.19
C MET A 14 -34.42 -18.19 -0.77
N LEU A 15 -33.27 -18.83 -1.05
CA LEU A 15 -33.12 -20.21 -1.53
C LEU A 15 -31.76 -20.80 -1.12
N LEU A 16 -31.80 -21.88 -0.34
CA LEU A 16 -30.86 -22.99 -0.45
C LEU A 16 -31.08 -23.66 -1.82
N THR A 17 -30.03 -23.81 -2.64
CA THR A 17 -29.71 -24.98 -3.49
C THR A 17 -28.75 -24.57 -4.62
N LEU A 18 -27.45 -24.80 -4.43
CA LEU A 18 -26.61 -25.26 -5.55
C LEU A 18 -26.29 -26.72 -5.28
N ALA A 19 -27.05 -27.58 -5.95
CA ALA A 19 -26.73 -28.99 -6.10
C ALA A 19 -25.88 -29.18 -7.36
N ALA A 20 -24.83 -29.97 -7.20
CA ALA A 20 -24.34 -30.97 -8.14
C ALA A 20 -23.77 -30.50 -9.50
N CYS A 21 -22.46 -30.69 -9.67
CA CYS A 21 -21.95 -31.48 -10.78
C CYS A 21 -20.56 -32.04 -10.44
N GLY A 22 -20.41 -33.37 -10.52
CA GLY A 22 -19.12 -34.05 -10.31
C GLY A 22 -19.29 -35.39 -9.61
N GLY A 23 -19.87 -36.37 -10.31
CA GLY A 23 -20.08 -37.71 -9.79
C GLY A 23 -18.79 -38.53 -9.68
N GLY A 24 -18.83 -39.56 -8.83
CA GLY A 24 -17.80 -40.61 -8.77
C GLY A 24 -17.81 -41.37 -7.45
N GLN A 25 -18.57 -42.48 -7.42
CA GLN A 25 -18.58 -43.51 -6.39
C GLN A 25 -17.15 -43.98 -6.01
N GLN A 26 -16.83 -44.15 -4.71
CA GLN A 26 -16.46 -45.45 -4.09
C GLN A 26 -15.75 -45.33 -2.72
N ALA A 27 -16.34 -46.07 -1.76
CA ALA A 27 -15.78 -46.75 -0.58
C ALA A 27 -15.06 -45.96 0.53
N ALA A 28 -15.54 -46.23 1.75
CA ALA A 28 -15.04 -45.80 3.04
C ALA A 28 -13.63 -46.31 3.36
N GLY A 29 -12.83 -45.45 3.99
CA GLY A 29 -11.67 -45.78 4.82
C GLY A 29 -11.61 -44.77 5.97
N PRO A 30 -11.47 -45.20 7.24
CA PRO A 30 -11.45 -44.29 8.38
C PRO A 30 -10.00 -43.90 8.70
N ASP A 31 -9.37 -43.03 7.91
CA ASP A 31 -8.15 -42.28 8.32
C ASP A 31 -7.72 -41.26 7.24
N ALA A 32 -8.63 -40.39 6.82
CA ALA A 32 -8.28 -39.25 5.98
C ALA A 32 -8.42 -37.98 6.82
N ALA A 33 -7.30 -37.48 7.32
CA ALA A 33 -7.20 -36.11 7.81
C ALA A 33 -7.82 -35.18 6.76
N GLU A 34 -8.85 -34.43 7.15
CA GLU A 34 -9.45 -33.42 6.29
C GLU A 34 -8.33 -32.51 5.76
N PRO A 35 -8.26 -32.23 4.44
CA PRO A 35 -7.36 -31.20 3.97
C PRO A 35 -7.80 -29.91 4.66
N ALA A 36 -6.90 -29.32 5.44
CA ALA A 36 -7.10 -28.00 6.02
C ALA A 36 -7.45 -27.06 4.86
N GLN A 37 -8.72 -26.70 4.77
CA GLN A 37 -9.16 -25.64 3.87
C GLN A 37 -8.55 -24.37 4.43
N THR A 38 -7.40 -23.97 3.88
CA THR A 38 -6.89 -22.61 4.06
C THR A 38 -7.88 -21.71 3.35
N THR A 39 -8.92 -21.28 4.08
CA THR A 39 -9.81 -20.22 3.65
C THR A 39 -8.94 -19.01 3.38
N ALA A 40 -8.94 -18.50 2.15
CA ALA A 40 -8.30 -17.24 1.86
C ALA A 40 -8.83 -16.17 2.85
N PRO A 41 -7.98 -15.28 3.37
CA PRO A 41 -8.45 -14.27 4.30
C PRO A 41 -9.53 -13.43 3.61
N ALA A 42 -10.54 -13.01 4.37
CA ALA A 42 -11.61 -12.18 3.82
C ALA A 42 -11.02 -10.89 3.25
N ALA A 43 -11.57 -10.44 2.11
CA ALA A 43 -11.24 -9.14 1.55
C ALA A 43 -11.50 -8.04 2.59
N MET A 44 -10.59 -7.06 2.63
CA MET A 44 -10.75 -5.85 3.41
C MET A 44 -12.04 -5.13 3.00
N SER A 45 -12.69 -4.46 3.95
CA SER A 45 -13.85 -3.65 3.61
C SER A 45 -13.43 -2.41 2.80
N LYS A 46 -14.34 -1.87 1.99
CA LYS A 46 -14.07 -0.64 1.24
C LYS A 46 -13.81 0.57 2.15
N GLU A 47 -14.52 0.65 3.27
CA GLU A 47 -14.39 1.74 4.24
C GLU A 47 -13.01 1.70 4.93
N ASP A 48 -12.57 0.52 5.35
CA ASP A 48 -11.23 0.35 5.92
C ASP A 48 -10.18 0.70 4.87
N TYR A 49 -10.33 0.21 3.63
CA TYR A 49 -9.38 0.49 2.56
C TYR A 49 -9.32 1.97 2.18
N GLN A 50 -10.45 2.67 2.16
CA GLN A 50 -10.49 4.12 1.96
C GLN A 50 -9.75 4.87 3.07
N THR A 51 -9.86 4.40 4.31
CA THR A 51 -9.09 4.97 5.44
C THR A 51 -7.59 4.79 5.21
N GLU A 52 -7.14 3.63 4.72
CA GLU A 52 -5.73 3.43 4.37
C GLU A 52 -5.27 4.36 3.24
N VAL A 53 -6.12 4.61 2.24
CA VAL A 53 -5.82 5.54 1.14
C VAL A 53 -5.72 7.00 1.62
N GLU A 54 -6.58 7.40 2.56
CA GLU A 54 -6.53 8.72 3.19
C GLU A 54 -5.25 8.88 4.03
N ASN A 55 -4.90 7.87 4.82
CA ASN A 55 -3.64 7.83 5.58
C ASN A 55 -2.43 7.94 4.66
N LEU A 56 -2.39 7.14 3.58
CA LEU A 56 -1.32 7.19 2.58
C LEU A 56 -1.15 8.60 2.01
N SER A 57 -2.26 9.31 1.74
CA SER A 57 -2.21 10.68 1.22
C SER A 57 -1.58 11.66 2.22
N ALA A 58 -1.85 11.48 3.52
CA ALA A 58 -1.21 12.24 4.59
C ALA A 58 0.28 11.89 4.69
N ASP A 59 0.65 10.62 4.62
CA ASP A 59 2.03 10.15 4.68
C ASP A 59 2.87 10.71 3.52
N ILE A 60 2.30 10.80 2.30
CA ILE A 60 2.94 11.47 1.15
C ILE A 60 3.26 12.93 1.49
N ALA A 61 2.28 13.67 2.03
CA ALA A 61 2.45 15.08 2.34
C ALA A 61 3.51 15.31 3.43
N ASP A 62 3.51 14.45 4.46
CA ASP A 62 4.48 14.49 5.53
C ASP A 62 5.88 14.17 5.00
N ALA A 63 6.03 13.13 4.17
CA ALA A 63 7.32 12.77 3.58
C ALA A 63 7.87 13.91 2.72
N MET A 64 7.05 14.54 1.87
CA MET A 64 7.45 15.70 1.08
C MET A 64 7.89 16.89 1.95
N THR A 65 7.21 17.13 3.06
CA THR A 65 7.55 18.19 4.02
C THR A 65 8.89 17.90 4.71
N ALA A 66 9.07 16.69 5.23
CA ALA A 66 10.30 16.27 5.88
C ALA A 66 11.50 16.36 4.92
N MET A 67 11.32 15.98 3.66
CA MET A 67 12.37 16.08 2.64
C MET A 67 12.78 17.52 2.35
N GLY A 68 11.81 18.42 2.19
CA GLY A 68 12.10 19.84 2.00
C GLY A 68 12.80 20.49 3.21
N SER A 69 12.74 19.84 4.37
CA SER A 69 13.38 20.27 5.61
C SER A 69 14.81 19.74 5.79
N LEU A 70 15.22 18.75 4.99
CA LEU A 70 16.52 18.11 5.13
C LEU A 70 17.64 19.08 4.76
N SER A 71 18.57 19.31 5.69
CA SER A 71 19.72 20.18 5.51
C SER A 71 21.00 19.43 5.82
N ILE A 72 21.91 19.34 4.85
CA ILE A 72 23.22 18.69 4.98
C ILE A 72 24.33 19.63 5.48
N THR A 73 23.96 20.81 6.00
CA THR A 73 24.93 21.83 6.44
C THR A 73 25.38 21.67 7.90
N ASP A 74 24.63 20.89 8.68
CA ASP A 74 24.96 20.46 10.04
C ASP A 74 24.85 18.94 10.09
N GLU A 75 25.97 18.26 10.37
CA GLU A 75 26.05 16.80 10.24
C GLU A 75 25.10 16.07 11.21
N GLU A 76 25.00 16.52 12.46
CA GLU A 76 24.13 15.90 13.47
C GLU A 76 22.65 16.02 13.08
N SER A 77 22.23 17.22 12.66
CA SER A 77 20.88 17.47 12.16
C SER A 77 20.61 16.71 10.86
N ALA A 78 21.60 16.60 9.98
CA ALA A 78 21.48 15.85 8.73
C ALA A 78 21.24 14.37 9.00
N ARG A 79 22.01 13.75 9.89
CA ARG A 79 21.83 12.34 10.27
C ARG A 79 20.46 12.10 10.90
N THR A 80 20.04 12.97 11.81
CA THR A 80 18.70 12.91 12.43
C THR A 80 17.59 13.04 11.39
N GLY A 81 17.74 13.96 10.45
CA GLY A 81 16.80 14.15 9.34
C GLY A 81 16.73 12.93 8.43
N VAL A 82 17.88 12.32 8.12
CA VAL A 82 17.96 11.09 7.32
C VAL A 82 17.28 9.92 8.04
N ASP A 83 17.51 9.73 9.34
CA ASP A 83 16.84 8.68 10.12
C ASP A 83 15.32 8.89 10.16
N THR A 84 14.89 10.14 10.29
CA THR A 84 13.47 10.52 10.22
C THR A 84 12.89 10.11 8.87
N LEU A 85 13.51 10.54 7.76
CA LEU A 85 13.04 10.20 6.42
C LEU A 85 13.01 8.69 6.17
N ARG A 86 14.02 7.96 6.63
CA ARG A 86 14.06 6.50 6.50
C ARG A 86 12.87 5.85 7.21
N SER A 87 12.50 6.32 8.39
CA SER A 87 11.32 5.79 9.09
C SER A 87 10.00 6.05 8.35
N MET A 88 9.94 7.12 7.56
CA MET A 88 8.75 7.48 6.77
C MET A 88 8.58 6.60 5.54
N ALA A 89 9.53 5.73 5.19
CA ALA A 89 9.32 4.72 4.15
C ALA A 89 8.32 3.63 4.60
N GLN A 90 8.22 3.37 5.91
CA GLN A 90 7.45 2.24 6.43
C GLN A 90 5.95 2.28 6.08
N PRO A 91 5.22 3.41 6.24
CA PRO A 91 3.80 3.46 5.89
C PRO A 91 3.51 3.09 4.43
N PHE A 92 4.39 3.46 3.50
CA PHE A 92 4.27 3.08 2.09
C PHE A 92 4.45 1.56 1.89
N ARG A 93 5.38 0.94 2.62
CA ARG A 93 5.57 -0.52 2.60
C ARG A 93 4.34 -1.23 3.17
N ASP A 94 3.83 -0.71 4.28
CA ASP A 94 2.66 -1.27 4.95
C ASP A 94 1.42 -1.21 4.04
N PHE A 95 1.20 -0.07 3.39
CA PHE A 95 0.13 0.07 2.38
C PHE A 95 0.32 -0.90 1.22
N ALA A 96 1.52 -0.97 0.65
CA ALA A 96 1.81 -1.86 -0.47
C ALA A 96 1.65 -3.36 -0.11
N ALA A 97 1.76 -3.69 1.18
CA ALA A 97 1.64 -5.05 1.69
C ALA A 97 0.21 -5.46 2.07
N ILE A 98 -0.81 -4.61 1.87
CA ILE A 98 -2.21 -4.96 2.15
C ILE A 98 -2.58 -6.24 1.38
N PRO A 99 -2.84 -7.37 2.07
CA PRO A 99 -2.84 -8.68 1.42
C PRO A 99 -4.12 -8.99 0.64
N ASN A 100 -5.25 -8.37 1.03
CA ASN A 100 -6.54 -8.60 0.40
C ASN A 100 -7.31 -7.27 0.29
N PRO A 101 -6.97 -6.39 -0.66
CA PRO A 101 -7.79 -5.21 -0.94
C PRO A 101 -9.21 -5.61 -1.37
N PRO A 102 -10.20 -4.70 -1.37
CA PRO A 102 -11.51 -4.96 -1.96
C PRO A 102 -11.37 -5.51 -3.38
N GLU A 103 -12.09 -6.60 -3.71
CA GLU A 103 -11.85 -7.36 -4.96
C GLU A 103 -11.94 -6.50 -6.23
N GLU A 104 -12.91 -5.58 -6.29
CA GLU A 104 -13.10 -4.65 -7.41
C GLU A 104 -11.97 -3.61 -7.54
N TRP A 105 -11.16 -3.43 -6.50
CA TRP A 105 -10.05 -2.48 -6.45
C TRP A 105 -8.69 -3.16 -6.50
N ALA A 106 -8.63 -4.49 -6.69
CA ALA A 106 -7.36 -5.23 -6.68
C ALA A 106 -6.36 -4.72 -7.73
N GLU A 107 -6.82 -4.36 -8.93
CA GLU A 107 -5.96 -3.79 -9.98
C GLU A 107 -5.46 -2.39 -9.59
N GLY A 108 -6.37 -1.52 -9.12
CA GLY A 108 -6.01 -0.18 -8.64
C GLY A 108 -5.03 -0.24 -7.48
N HIS A 109 -5.26 -1.13 -6.50
CA HIS A 109 -4.35 -1.40 -5.41
C HIS A 109 -2.98 -1.84 -5.91
N GLY A 110 -2.91 -2.76 -6.89
CA GLY A 110 -1.64 -3.21 -7.45
C GLY A 110 -0.78 -2.06 -7.97
N LYS A 111 -1.38 -1.08 -8.66
CA LYS A 111 -0.67 0.13 -9.11
C LYS A 111 -0.23 1.03 -7.96
N ILE A 112 -1.11 1.27 -6.99
CA ILE A 112 -0.75 2.10 -5.82
C ILE A 112 0.38 1.44 -5.04
N ALA A 113 0.32 0.12 -4.83
CA ALA A 113 1.34 -0.66 -4.14
C ALA A 113 2.70 -0.62 -4.86
N GLU A 114 2.69 -0.72 -6.20
CA GLU A 114 3.91 -0.55 -7.01
C GLU A 114 4.50 0.86 -6.83
N GLY A 115 3.66 1.90 -6.91
CA GLY A 115 4.09 3.28 -6.70
C GLY A 115 4.60 3.53 -5.28
N CYS A 116 3.95 2.99 -4.26
CA CYS A 116 4.39 3.06 -2.86
C CYS A 116 5.73 2.34 -2.64
N THR A 117 5.91 1.18 -3.27
CA THR A 117 7.17 0.42 -3.22
C THR A 117 8.31 1.24 -3.83
N LEU A 118 8.08 1.82 -5.02
CA LEU A 118 9.05 2.67 -5.69
C LEU A 118 9.37 3.93 -4.89
N PHE A 119 8.36 4.57 -4.29
CA PHE A 119 8.55 5.73 -3.42
C PHE A 119 9.44 5.39 -2.22
N ALA A 120 9.13 4.29 -1.52
CA ALA A 120 9.90 3.84 -0.36
C ALA A 120 11.34 3.47 -0.72
N ASP A 121 11.54 2.69 -1.80
CA ASP A 121 12.88 2.35 -2.32
C ASP A 121 13.70 3.61 -2.61
N SER A 122 13.05 4.60 -3.24
CA SER A 122 13.70 5.85 -3.62
C SER A 122 14.08 6.67 -2.40
N LEU A 123 13.19 6.76 -1.40
CA LEU A 123 13.44 7.49 -0.16
C LEU A 123 14.60 6.89 0.63
N GLU A 124 14.64 5.57 0.75
CA GLU A 124 15.72 4.83 1.40
C GLU A 124 17.04 4.99 0.63
N GLY A 125 17.02 4.92 -0.69
CA GLY A 125 18.20 5.15 -1.54
C GLY A 125 18.76 6.57 -1.44
N LEU A 126 17.89 7.58 -1.33
CA LEU A 126 18.30 8.96 -1.06
C LEU A 126 18.96 9.07 0.32
N CYS A 127 18.37 8.42 1.34
CA CYS A 127 18.92 8.37 2.69
C CYS A 127 20.31 7.72 2.71
N ASP A 128 20.49 6.58 2.04
CA ASP A 128 21.78 5.91 1.91
C ASP A 128 22.81 6.79 1.20
N SER A 129 22.40 7.49 0.14
CA SER A 129 23.28 8.41 -0.59
C SER A 129 23.70 9.61 0.27
N ALA A 130 22.78 10.17 1.06
CA ALA A 130 23.07 11.26 1.98
C ALA A 130 24.07 10.84 3.07
N ILE A 131 23.90 9.66 3.67
CA ILE A 131 24.87 9.09 4.62
C ILE A 131 26.22 8.86 3.95
N GLY A 132 26.24 8.31 2.74
CA GLY A 132 27.49 8.11 1.99
C GLY A 132 28.28 9.41 1.79
N VAL A 133 27.61 10.54 1.57
CA VAL A 133 28.27 11.86 1.51
C VAL A 133 28.80 12.29 2.87
N LEU A 134 28.01 12.14 3.94
CA LEU A 134 28.42 12.52 5.30
C LEU A 134 29.61 11.69 5.79
N ASP A 135 29.65 10.41 5.44
CA ASP A 135 30.73 9.48 5.79
C ASP A 135 31.95 9.60 4.86
N GLY A 136 31.84 10.41 3.79
CA GLY A 136 32.91 10.61 2.79
C GLY A 136 33.11 9.43 1.84
N GLU A 137 32.16 8.50 1.78
CA GLU A 137 32.15 7.33 0.89
C GLU A 137 31.59 7.65 -0.50
N MET A 138 30.85 8.77 -0.62
CA MET A 138 30.26 9.28 -1.86
C MET A 138 30.68 10.73 -2.09
N ASP A 139 31.03 11.06 -3.34
CA ASP A 139 31.28 12.45 -3.73
C ASP A 139 30.00 13.21 -4.10
N GLN A 140 30.10 14.55 -4.13
CA GLN A 140 28.97 15.43 -4.42
C GLN A 140 28.40 15.26 -5.84
N GLY A 141 29.20 14.79 -6.81
CA GLY A 141 28.74 14.53 -8.17
C GLY A 141 27.87 13.28 -8.24
N ALA A 142 28.30 12.20 -7.57
CA ALA A 142 27.53 10.97 -7.41
C ALA A 142 26.22 11.24 -6.63
N TYR A 143 26.27 12.06 -5.58
CA TYR A 143 25.08 12.46 -4.83
C TYR A 143 24.09 13.27 -5.68
N ALA A 144 24.58 14.21 -6.50
CA ALA A 144 23.73 14.96 -7.42
C ALA A 144 23.06 14.06 -8.48
N ALA A 145 23.76 13.03 -8.96
CA ALA A 145 23.16 12.01 -9.83
C ALA A 145 22.08 11.21 -9.10
N ALA A 146 22.34 10.77 -7.86
CA ALA A 146 21.36 10.06 -7.03
C ALA A 146 20.09 10.90 -6.78
N ILE A 147 20.22 12.22 -6.54
CA ILE A 147 19.07 13.13 -6.42
C ILE A 147 18.26 13.20 -7.73
N THR A 148 18.94 13.14 -8.87
CA THR A 148 18.27 13.16 -10.18
C THR A 148 17.48 11.88 -10.40
N ASP A 149 18.10 10.72 -10.16
CA ASP A 149 17.46 9.41 -10.27
C ASP A 149 16.27 9.31 -9.32
N TYR A 150 16.46 9.76 -8.08
CA TYR A 150 15.40 9.89 -7.07
C TYR A 150 14.20 10.69 -7.58
N SER A 151 14.45 11.86 -8.18
CA SER A 151 13.38 12.72 -8.69
C SER A 151 12.59 12.08 -9.83
N THR A 152 13.26 11.30 -10.68
CA THR A 152 12.60 10.50 -11.72
C THR A 152 11.73 9.42 -11.10
N SER A 153 12.27 8.63 -10.16
CA SER A 153 11.50 7.58 -9.49
C SER A 153 10.29 8.11 -8.73
N LEU A 154 10.38 9.29 -8.11
CA LEU A 154 9.23 9.96 -7.50
C LEU A 154 8.14 10.30 -8.51
N THR A 155 8.52 10.71 -9.72
CA THR A 155 7.56 11.04 -10.78
C THR A 155 6.84 9.78 -11.27
N ASP A 156 7.58 8.68 -11.41
CA ASP A 156 7.03 7.38 -11.81
C ASP A 156 6.11 6.82 -10.70
N ALA A 157 6.53 6.92 -9.43
CA ALA A 157 5.73 6.54 -8.28
C ALA A 157 4.42 7.34 -8.21
N ALA A 158 4.49 8.66 -8.37
CA ALA A 158 3.31 9.53 -8.38
C ALA A 158 2.34 9.19 -9.53
N THR A 159 2.88 8.82 -10.70
CA THR A 159 2.08 8.38 -11.84
C THR A 159 1.32 7.10 -11.51
N LEU A 160 2.01 6.08 -11.00
CA LEU A 160 1.40 4.80 -10.60
C LEU A 160 0.32 4.98 -9.53
N ILE A 161 0.62 5.78 -8.49
CA ILE A 161 -0.35 6.10 -7.42
C ILE A 161 -1.57 6.79 -8.01
N THR A 162 -1.38 7.82 -8.85
CA THR A 162 -2.49 8.58 -9.45
C THR A 162 -3.36 7.69 -10.35
N GLU A 163 -2.75 6.84 -11.18
CA GLU A 163 -3.46 5.90 -12.02
C GLU A 163 -4.26 4.89 -11.20
N GLY A 164 -3.66 4.34 -10.15
CA GLY A 164 -4.33 3.39 -9.27
C GLY A 164 -5.47 4.02 -8.47
N LEU A 165 -5.31 5.26 -7.98
CA LEU A 165 -6.38 6.02 -7.33
C LEU A 165 -7.55 6.28 -8.28
N GLY A 166 -7.28 6.66 -9.53
CA GLY A 166 -8.31 6.84 -10.55
C GLY A 166 -9.09 5.56 -10.85
N MET A 167 -8.51 4.38 -10.60
CA MET A 167 -9.21 3.09 -10.72
C MET A 167 -10.13 2.77 -9.54
N LEU A 168 -9.94 3.40 -8.39
CA LEU A 168 -10.84 3.23 -7.23
C LEU A 168 -12.16 3.99 -7.40
N GLU A 169 -12.18 4.99 -8.28
CA GLU A 169 -13.35 5.85 -8.54
C GLU A 169 -14.28 5.32 -9.65
N MET A 170 -13.91 4.22 -10.32
CA MET A 170 -14.64 3.61 -11.44
C MET A 170 -15.59 2.49 -10.99
#